data_AF-A0A0M3KH61-F1
#
_entry.id   AF-A0A0M3KH61-F1
#
_cell.length_a   1.000
_cell.length_b   1.000
_cell.length_c   1.000
_cell.angle_alpha   90.00
_cell.angle_beta   90.00
_cell.angle_gamma   90.00
#
_symmetry.space_group_name_H-M   'P 1'
#
loop_
_entity.id
_entity.type
_entity.pdbx_description
1 polymer ?
#
loop_
_entity_poly.entity_id
_entity_poly.type
_entity_poly.pdbx_seq_one_letter_code
_entity_poly.pdbx_strand_id
1 'polypeptide(L)'
;MHVSDLKAGFKCDRPTVRPTVIANLDTCHLITVHTDQRKLIRYLCVADPDQIHILHYSSRLGIFTPFELISTVEPATCLISMNDGIVFGADQFYYVDMETITSRPIVVAGCPSDFPLAAVAISDRELLLAYHNFGVFTDISGNRTRPENVDWNRAPLEFG
;
A
#
# COMPACT_ATOMS: atom_id res chain seq x y z
N MET A 1 5.96 9.03 20.54
CA MET A 1 7.31 8.41 20.55
C MET A 1 8.32 9.53 20.39
N HIS A 2 9.20 9.75 21.36
CA HIS A 2 10.01 10.97 21.44
C HIS A 2 11.36 10.76 20.72
N VAL A 3 11.84 11.75 19.97
CA VAL A 3 13.07 11.68 19.13
C VAL A 3 14.33 11.29 19.94
N SER A 4 14.30 11.50 21.26
CA SER A 4 15.34 11.06 22.19
C SER A 4 15.54 9.55 22.22
N ASP A 5 14.47 8.78 22.04
CA ASP A 5 14.49 7.32 22.18
C ASP A 5 15.16 6.68 20.95
N LEU A 6 15.02 7.32 19.78
CA LEU A 6 15.68 6.92 18.54
C LEU A 6 17.21 7.11 18.63
N LYS A 7 17.67 8.17 19.31
CA LYS A 7 19.11 8.47 19.46
C LYS A 7 19.84 7.48 20.37
N ALA A 8 19.15 6.88 21.35
CA ALA A 8 19.74 5.90 22.26
C ALA A 8 20.06 4.56 21.57
N GLY A 9 19.34 4.20 20.50
CA GLY A 9 19.54 2.96 19.75
C GLY A 9 20.87 2.88 18.98
N PHE A 10 21.54 4.01 18.72
CA PHE A 10 22.79 4.07 17.96
C PHE A 10 24.05 3.66 18.74
N LYS A 11 23.94 3.41 20.06
CA LYS A 11 25.08 3.08 20.94
C LYS A 11 25.11 1.62 21.42
N CYS A 12 24.46 0.69 20.73
CA CYS A 12 24.38 -0.71 21.17
C CYS A 12 25.27 -1.64 20.32
N ASP A 13 26.14 -2.43 20.96
CA ASP A 13 26.99 -3.50 20.37
C ASP A 13 26.20 -4.78 19.97
N ARG A 14 24.91 -4.63 19.68
CA ARG A 14 24.05 -5.65 19.05
C ARG A 14 24.12 -5.46 17.52
N PRO A 15 23.74 -6.45 16.68
CA PRO A 15 23.76 -6.31 15.22
C PRO A 15 23.27 -4.92 14.81
N THR A 16 24.21 -4.11 14.34
CA THR A 16 24.03 -2.67 14.29
C THR A 16 23.16 -2.36 13.09
N VAL A 17 21.86 -2.22 13.31
CA VAL A 17 20.96 -1.65 12.31
C VAL A 17 21.44 -0.22 12.09
N ARG A 18 21.94 0.07 10.89
CA ARG A 18 22.28 1.44 10.48
C ARG A 18 21.04 2.01 9.80
N PRO A 19 20.18 2.75 10.51
CA PRO A 19 19.01 3.34 9.88
C PRO A 19 19.47 4.37 8.85
N THR A 20 18.92 4.27 7.65
CA THR A 20 19.07 5.29 6.62
C THR A 20 17.87 6.22 6.72
N VAL A 21 18.14 7.50 7.01
CA VAL A 21 17.09 8.51 6.95
C VAL A 21 16.73 8.76 5.50
N ILE A 22 15.45 8.63 5.17
CA ILE A 22 14.92 9.03 3.87
C ILE A 22 14.46 10.48 4.02
N ALA A 23 15.07 11.38 3.25
CA ALA A 23 14.71 12.81 3.31
C ALA A 23 13.29 13.04 2.78
N ASN A 24 12.63 14.07 3.30
CA ASN A 24 11.30 14.55 2.86
C ASN A 24 10.13 13.59 3.16
N LEU A 25 10.28 12.71 4.15
CA LEU A 25 9.19 11.91 4.73
C LEU A 25 9.06 12.26 6.21
N ASP A 26 8.26 13.28 6.51
CA ASP A 26 8.05 13.77 7.87
C ASP A 26 6.94 13.01 8.60
N THR A 27 5.99 12.47 7.84
CA THR A 27 4.86 11.68 8.33
C THR A 27 4.67 10.45 7.45
N CYS A 28 4.23 9.36 8.06
CA CYS A 28 3.72 8.20 7.34
C CYS A 28 2.76 7.42 8.24
N HIS A 29 1.72 6.84 7.66
CA HIS A 29 0.77 5.98 8.39
C HIS A 29 0.58 4.61 7.75
N LEU A 30 1.01 4.41 6.50
CA LEU A 30 1.07 3.10 5.85
C LEU A 30 2.38 2.91 5.12
N ILE A 31 2.89 1.69 5.10
CA ILE A 31 4.11 1.32 4.40
C ILE A 31 3.94 -0.08 3.80
N THR A 32 4.37 -0.27 2.56
CA THR A 32 4.51 -1.59 1.95
C THR A 32 5.78 -1.67 1.11
N VAL A 33 6.26 -2.89 0.88
CA VAL A 33 7.40 -3.16 -0.02
C VAL A 33 6.88 -3.91 -1.23
N HIS A 34 7.10 -3.34 -2.41
CA HIS A 34 6.84 -4.01 -3.68
C HIS A 34 8.16 -4.52 -4.25
N THR A 35 8.19 -5.77 -4.72
CA THR A 35 9.36 -6.35 -5.38
C THR A 35 8.98 -6.85 -6.76
N ASP A 36 9.51 -6.19 -7.80
CA ASP A 36 9.43 -6.72 -9.16
C ASP A 36 10.39 -7.90 -9.25
N GLN A 37 9.83 -9.12 -9.21
CA GLN A 37 10.62 -10.36 -9.25
C GLN A 37 11.35 -10.55 -10.58
N ARG A 38 10.84 -9.99 -11.69
CA ARG A 38 11.44 -10.13 -13.02
C ARG A 38 12.68 -9.26 -13.15
N LYS A 39 12.61 -8.03 -12.64
CA LYS A 39 13.72 -7.06 -12.70
C LYS A 39 14.62 -7.10 -11.46
N LEU A 40 14.21 -7.83 -10.41
CA LEU A 40 14.84 -7.86 -9.08
C LEU A 40 14.96 -6.47 -8.45
N ILE A 41 14.00 -5.61 -8.75
CA ILE A 41 13.93 -4.24 -8.25
C ILE A 41 13.00 -4.20 -7.05
N ARG A 42 13.39 -3.43 -6.02
CA ARG A 42 12.58 -3.22 -4.82
C ARG A 42 12.13 -1.78 -4.75
N TYR A 43 10.86 -1.60 -4.39
CA TYR A 43 10.25 -0.32 -4.12
C TYR A 43 9.72 -0.30 -2.69
N LEU A 44 9.88 0.83 -2.03
CA LEU A 44 9.23 1.13 -0.76
C LEU A 44 8.12 2.13 -1.06
N CYS A 45 6.89 1.75 -0.77
CA CYS A 45 5.72 2.59 -0.98
C CYS A 45 5.21 3.05 0.39
N VAL A 46 5.08 4.36 0.57
CA VAL A 46 4.77 4.98 1.86
C VAL A 46 3.59 5.93 1.68
N ALA A 47 2.56 5.81 2.50
CA ALA A 47 1.46 6.77 2.54
C ALA A 47 1.72 7.81 3.63
N ASP A 48 1.64 9.07 3.25
CA ASP A 48 1.37 10.19 4.14
C ASP A 48 -0.12 10.60 3.99
N PRO A 49 -0.63 11.58 4.76
CA PRO A 49 -2.05 11.97 4.70
C PRO A 49 -2.56 12.40 3.32
N ASP A 50 -1.69 12.86 2.43
CA ASP A 50 -2.09 13.48 1.16
C ASP A 50 -1.53 12.74 -0.07
N GLN A 51 -0.57 11.82 0.12
CA GLN A 51 0.22 11.24 -0.97
C GLN A 51 0.70 9.80 -0.68
N ILE A 52 0.83 9.02 -1.76
CA ILE A 52 1.62 7.79 -1.80
C ILE A 52 2.99 8.10 -2.42
N HIS A 53 4.05 7.95 -1.63
CA HIS A 53 5.44 8.06 -2.03
C HIS A 53 5.93 6.70 -2.53
N ILE A 54 6.46 6.65 -3.75
CA ILE A 54 7.15 5.47 -4.28
C ILE A 54 8.64 5.76 -4.27
N LEU A 55 9.41 4.94 -3.56
CA LEU A 55 10.85 5.04 -3.46
C LEU A 55 11.49 3.81 -4.11
N HIS A 56 12.48 4.02 -4.97
CA HIS A 56 13.23 2.94 -5.60
C HIS A 56 14.51 2.60 -4.81
N TYR A 57 14.81 1.32 -4.62
CA TYR A 57 16.04 0.89 -3.96
C TYR A 57 17.25 1.00 -4.89
N SER A 58 18.18 1.90 -4.58
CA SER A 58 19.47 1.99 -5.28
C SER A 58 20.47 1.00 -4.67
N SER A 59 20.72 -0.12 -5.36
CA SER A 59 21.76 -1.08 -4.95
C SER A 59 23.16 -0.47 -4.89
N ARG A 60 23.45 0.52 -5.75
CA ARG A 60 24.72 1.27 -5.78
C ARG A 60 24.94 2.07 -4.50
N LEU A 61 23.89 2.73 -4.01
CA LEU A 61 23.98 3.61 -2.84
C LEU A 61 23.58 2.89 -1.54
N GLY A 62 22.93 1.73 -1.64
CA GLY A 62 22.40 0.97 -0.50
C GLY A 62 21.21 1.64 0.18
N ILE A 63 20.50 2.54 -0.52
CA ILE A 63 19.43 3.37 0.07
C ILE A 63 18.21 3.44 -0.86
N PHE A 64 17.03 3.69 -0.28
CA PHE A 64 15.83 4.06 -1.03
C PHE A 64 15.88 5.54 -1.42
N THR A 65 15.56 5.83 -2.68
CA THR A 65 15.52 7.20 -3.22
C THR A 65 14.13 7.50 -3.78
N PRO A 66 13.59 8.72 -3.58
CA PRO A 66 12.31 9.14 -4.19
C PRO A 66 12.27 8.85 -5.69
N PHE A 67 11.17 8.26 -6.12
CA PHE A 67 10.95 7.88 -7.51
C PHE A 67 9.68 8.51 -8.07
N GLU A 68 8.54 8.42 -7.37
CA GLU A 68 7.27 9.04 -7.78
C GLU A 68 6.41 9.45 -6.56
N LEU A 69 5.49 10.39 -6.77
CA LEU A 69 4.45 10.81 -5.82
C LEU A 69 3.07 10.71 -6.46
N ILE A 70 2.12 10.11 -5.75
CA ILE A 70 0.72 10.00 -6.20
C ILE A 70 -0.16 10.72 -5.17
N SER A 71 -0.80 11.82 -5.55
CA SER A 71 -1.76 12.52 -4.68
C SER A 71 -2.99 11.66 -4.39
N THR A 72 -3.46 11.71 -3.15
CA THR A 72 -4.72 11.11 -2.70
C THR A 72 -5.71 12.21 -2.35
N VAL A 73 -7.00 11.93 -2.54
CA VAL A 73 -8.08 12.89 -2.18
C VAL A 73 -8.39 12.82 -0.69
N GLU A 74 -8.26 11.63 -0.11
CA GLU A 74 -8.39 11.34 1.31
C GLU A 74 -7.15 10.55 1.77
N PRO A 75 -6.81 10.56 3.07
CA PRO A 75 -5.72 9.74 3.59
C PRO A 75 -5.95 8.27 3.28
N ALA A 76 -4.93 7.60 2.73
CA ALA A 76 -5.06 6.20 2.36
C ALA A 76 -5.40 5.33 3.58
N THR A 77 -6.41 4.47 3.47
CA THR A 77 -6.86 3.57 4.54
C THR A 77 -6.13 2.22 4.52
N CYS A 78 -5.69 1.78 3.35
CA CYS A 78 -4.86 0.60 3.18
C CYS A 78 -3.88 0.75 2.02
N LEU A 79 -2.79 -0.01 2.07
CA LEU A 79 -1.75 -0.03 1.03
C LEU A 79 -1.09 -1.42 1.00
N ILE A 80 -1.28 -2.17 -0.07
CA ILE A 80 -0.77 -3.54 -0.24
C ILE A 80 0.02 -3.69 -1.54
N SER A 81 0.97 -4.63 -1.56
CA SER A 81 1.63 -5.04 -2.79
C SER A 81 0.83 -6.16 -3.45
N MET A 82 0.69 -6.08 -4.77
CA MET A 82 0.23 -7.15 -5.66
C MET A 82 1.39 -7.58 -6.56
N ASN A 83 1.14 -8.52 -7.48
CA ASN A 83 2.16 -9.15 -8.30
C ASN A 83 2.93 -8.16 -9.20
N ASP A 84 2.23 -7.26 -9.87
CA ASP A 84 2.73 -6.29 -10.86
C ASP A 84 2.52 -4.83 -10.44
N GLY A 85 2.02 -4.62 -9.22
CA GLY A 85 1.63 -3.29 -8.78
C GLY A 85 1.40 -3.19 -7.28
N ILE A 86 0.83 -2.05 -6.89
CA ILE A 86 0.31 -1.82 -5.54
C ILE A 86 -1.18 -1.47 -5.62
N VAL A 87 -1.90 -1.79 -4.54
CA VAL A 87 -3.30 -1.39 -4.37
C VAL A 87 -3.39 -0.54 -3.10
N PHE A 88 -4.11 0.57 -3.18
CA PHE A 88 -4.43 1.38 -2.01
C PHE A 88 -5.90 1.77 -2.00
N GLY A 89 -6.44 1.97 -0.80
CA GLY A 89 -7.78 2.51 -0.58
C GLY A 89 -7.66 3.93 -0.04
N ALA A 90 -8.50 4.84 -0.52
CA ALA A 90 -8.64 6.21 -0.02
C ALA A 90 -10.13 6.58 -0.04
N ASP A 91 -10.56 7.50 -0.92
CA ASP A 91 -11.98 7.74 -1.24
C ASP A 91 -12.61 6.56 -2.01
N GLN A 92 -11.79 5.82 -2.76
CA GLN A 92 -12.11 4.54 -3.39
C GLN A 92 -10.84 3.68 -3.48
N PHE A 93 -10.93 2.50 -4.08
CA PHE A 93 -9.75 1.66 -4.32
C PHE A 93 -9.05 2.03 -5.63
N TYR A 94 -7.73 2.02 -5.60
CA TYR A 94 -6.85 2.31 -6.73
C TYR A 94 -5.84 1.20 -6.92
N TYR A 95 -5.51 0.93 -8.17
CA TYR A 95 -4.38 0.11 -8.58
C TYR A 95 -3.33 1.00 -9.24
N VAL A 96 -2.07 0.82 -8.83
CA VAL A 96 -0.92 1.46 -9.48
C VAL A 96 -0.09 0.37 -10.13
N ASP A 97 0.04 0.47 -11.45
CA ASP A 97 0.95 -0.35 -12.23
C ASP A 97 2.38 0.09 -11.94
N MET A 98 3.24 -0.80 -11.44
CA MET A 98 4.61 -0.44 -11.04
C MET A 98 5.60 -0.46 -12.22
N GLU A 99 5.19 -0.93 -13.39
CA GLU A 99 5.98 -0.86 -14.62
C GLU A 99 5.76 0.47 -15.34
N THR A 100 4.51 0.94 -15.46
CA THR A 100 4.18 2.20 -16.12
C THR A 100 4.03 3.38 -15.16
N ILE A 101 3.92 3.12 -13.85
CA ILE A 101 3.69 4.11 -12.80
C ILE A 101 2.40 4.89 -13.04
N THR A 102 1.36 4.17 -13.47
CA THR A 102 0.04 4.76 -13.73
C THR A 102 -0.96 4.30 -12.68
N SER A 103 -1.58 5.26 -11.99
CA SER A 103 -2.69 5.01 -11.07
C SER A 103 -4.03 5.00 -11.81
N ARG A 104 -4.90 4.07 -11.43
CA ARG A 104 -6.29 4.00 -11.92
C ARG A 104 -7.23 3.47 -10.83
N PRO A 105 -8.48 3.93 -10.79
CA PRO A 105 -9.46 3.38 -9.86
C PRO A 105 -9.82 1.93 -10.22
N ILE A 106 -10.13 1.14 -9.20
CA ILE A 106 -10.70 -0.21 -9.35
C ILE A 106 -12.22 -0.07 -9.22
N VAL A 107 -12.91 -0.11 -10.36
CA VAL A 107 -14.38 0.05 -10.42
C VAL A 107 -15.02 -1.32 -10.62
N VAL A 108 -15.75 -1.80 -9.63
CA VAL A 108 -16.48 -3.07 -9.70
C VAL A 108 -17.91 -2.83 -10.16
N ALA A 109 -18.29 -3.37 -11.30
CA ALA A 109 -19.65 -3.23 -11.85
C ALA A 109 -20.72 -3.76 -10.88
N GLY A 110 -21.79 -2.98 -10.70
CA GLY A 110 -22.90 -3.32 -9.79
C GLY A 110 -22.53 -3.27 -8.30
N CYS A 111 -21.33 -2.82 -7.95
CA CYS A 111 -20.95 -2.59 -6.56
C CYS A 111 -21.50 -1.24 -6.10
N PRO A 112 -22.22 -1.17 -4.97
CA PRO A 112 -22.61 0.11 -4.40
C PRO A 112 -21.36 0.88 -3.94
N SER A 113 -21.45 2.21 -3.91
CA SER A 113 -20.42 3.06 -3.34
C SER A 113 -20.42 2.93 -1.82
N ASP A 114 -19.24 2.73 -1.25
CA ASP A 114 -19.03 2.61 0.19
C ASP A 114 -17.55 2.93 0.51
N PHE A 115 -17.23 3.15 1.79
CA PHE A 115 -15.91 3.58 2.22
C PHE A 115 -14.90 2.43 2.21
N PRO A 116 -13.73 2.58 1.55
CA PRO A 116 -12.64 1.61 1.59
C PRO A 116 -12.10 1.43 3.02
N LEU A 117 -12.07 0.19 3.51
CA LEU A 117 -11.42 -0.14 4.79
C LEU A 117 -10.08 -0.84 4.58
N ALA A 118 -10.07 -1.87 3.73
CA ALA A 118 -8.86 -2.65 3.47
C ALA A 118 -8.91 -3.33 2.11
N ALA A 119 -7.74 -3.67 1.59
CA ALA A 119 -7.57 -4.59 0.49
C ALA A 119 -6.77 -5.79 0.99
N VAL A 120 -7.19 -6.99 0.64
CA VAL A 120 -6.50 -8.23 1.03
C VAL A 120 -6.16 -9.02 -0.23
N ALA A 121 -4.88 -9.31 -0.45
CA ALA A 121 -4.45 -10.19 -1.53
C ALA A 121 -4.85 -11.63 -1.20
N ILE A 122 -5.69 -12.23 -2.05
CA ILE A 122 -6.12 -13.63 -1.92
C ILE A 122 -5.23 -14.53 -2.76
N SER A 123 -4.83 -14.04 -3.94
CA SER A 123 -3.82 -14.64 -4.82
C SER A 123 -3.18 -13.56 -5.68
N ASP A 124 -2.25 -13.94 -6.57
CA ASP A 124 -1.62 -13.01 -7.51
C ASP A 124 -2.61 -12.28 -8.45
N ARG A 125 -3.85 -12.79 -8.57
CA ARG A 125 -4.88 -12.25 -9.48
C ARG A 125 -6.22 -11.99 -8.82
N GLU A 126 -6.36 -12.25 -7.53
CA GLU A 126 -7.60 -12.07 -6.79
C GLU A 126 -7.31 -11.29 -5.52
N LEU A 127 -8.11 -10.26 -5.27
CA LEU A 127 -8.11 -9.50 -4.03
C LEU A 127 -9.54 -9.36 -3.50
N LEU A 128 -9.64 -9.23 -2.19
CA LEU A 128 -10.85 -8.81 -1.50
C LEU A 128 -10.77 -7.31 -1.26
N LEU A 129 -11.68 -6.56 -1.86
CA LEU A 129 -11.94 -5.17 -1.53
C LEU A 129 -12.92 -5.14 -0.36
N ALA A 130 -12.45 -4.76 0.82
CA ALA A 130 -13.27 -4.64 2.01
C ALA A 130 -13.75 -3.20 2.15
N TYR A 131 -15.05 -3.02 1.99
CA TYR A 131 -15.75 -1.79 2.29
C TYR A 131 -16.36 -1.86 3.69
N HIS A 132 -16.90 -0.74 4.16
CA HIS A 132 -17.50 -0.64 5.49
C HIS A 132 -18.62 -1.66 5.74
N ASN A 133 -19.51 -1.87 4.76
CA ASN A 133 -20.69 -2.70 4.93
C ASN A 133 -20.58 -4.09 4.27
N PHE A 134 -19.67 -4.26 3.30
CA PHE A 134 -19.51 -5.51 2.58
C PHE A 134 -18.08 -5.68 2.02
N GLY A 135 -17.76 -6.87 1.55
CA GLY A 135 -16.55 -7.20 0.82
C GLY A 135 -16.85 -7.70 -0.59
N VAL A 136 -15.95 -7.44 -1.53
CA VAL A 136 -16.07 -7.92 -2.91
C VAL A 136 -14.76 -8.55 -3.36
N PHE A 137 -14.84 -9.78 -3.86
CA PHE A 137 -13.71 -10.42 -4.52
C PHE A 137 -13.64 -10.01 -5.98
N THR A 138 -12.48 -9.50 -6.38
CA THR A 138 -12.23 -8.97 -7.72
C THR A 138 -10.79 -9.22 -8.15
N ASP A 139 -10.52 -9.11 -9.44
CA ASP A 139 -9.17 -8.87 -9.94
C ASP A 139 -8.81 -7.37 -9.84
N ILE A 140 -7.55 -7.02 -10.15
CA ILE A 140 -7.08 -5.63 -10.17
C ILE A 140 -7.77 -4.75 -11.22
N SER A 141 -8.50 -5.34 -12.17
CA SER A 141 -9.24 -4.62 -13.21
C SER A 141 -10.67 -4.27 -12.79
N GLY A 142 -11.13 -4.76 -11.63
CA GLY A 142 -12.50 -4.56 -11.14
C GLY A 142 -13.47 -5.66 -11.58
N ASN A 143 -13.00 -6.74 -12.20
CA ASN A 143 -13.85 -7.86 -12.56
C ASN A 143 -14.09 -8.74 -11.34
N ARG A 144 -15.36 -8.97 -10.99
CA ARG A 144 -15.75 -9.90 -9.92
C ARG A 144 -15.21 -11.29 -10.21
N THR A 145 -14.50 -11.85 -9.23
CA THR A 145 -14.02 -13.25 -9.27
C THR A 145 -14.98 -14.20 -8.56
N ARG A 146 -15.87 -13.66 -7.71
CA ARG A 146 -16.92 -14.41 -7.01
C ARG A 146 -18.28 -13.73 -7.15
N PRO A 147 -19.38 -14.51 -7.21
CA PRO A 147 -20.70 -13.97 -7.53
C PRO A 147 -21.28 -13.11 -6.40
N GLU A 148 -21.05 -13.50 -5.14
CA GLU A 148 -21.69 -12.89 -3.98
C GLU A 148 -20.76 -11.91 -3.26
N ASN A 149 -21.35 -10.89 -2.65
CA ASN A 149 -20.65 -10.03 -1.70
C ASN A 149 -20.46 -10.77 -0.37
N VAL A 150 -19.42 -10.40 0.36
CA VAL A 150 -19.24 -10.82 1.75
C VAL A 150 -19.92 -9.80 2.64
N ASP A 151 -21.04 -10.15 3.27
CA ASP A 151 -21.68 -9.26 4.23
C ASP A 151 -21.01 -9.34 5.60
N TRP A 152 -20.76 -8.19 6.21
CA TRP A 152 -20.27 -8.13 7.58
C TRP A 152 -21.44 -7.94 8.56
N ASN A 153 -21.49 -8.73 9.64
CA ASN A 153 -22.45 -8.45 10.72
C ASN A 153 -22.11 -7.15 11.48
N ARG A 154 -20.83 -6.74 11.43
CA ARG A 154 -20.27 -5.46 11.94
C ARG A 154 -19.05 -5.12 11.08
N ALA A 155 -18.82 -3.83 10.83
CA ALA A 155 -17.63 -3.37 10.11
C ALA A 155 -16.36 -3.98 10.72
N PRO A 156 -15.50 -4.63 9.91
CA PRO A 156 -14.26 -5.22 10.41
C PRO A 156 -13.33 -4.14 10.95
N LEU A 157 -12.79 -4.34 12.15
CA LEU A 157 -11.89 -3.40 12.81
C LEU A 157 -10.45 -3.49 12.26
N GLU A 158 -10.05 -4.67 11.79
CA GLU A 158 -8.76 -4.92 11.18
C GLU A 158 -8.85 -6.08 10.19
N PHE A 159 -8.02 -6.02 9.15
CA PHE A 159 -7.70 -7.13 8.27
C PHE A 159 -6.19 -7.35 8.38
N GLY A 160 -5.81 -8.45 9.02
CA GLY A 160 -4.41 -8.80 9.31
C GLY A 160 -3.66 -9.36 8.13
#